data_AF-A0A7L3ULD6-F1
#
_entry.id   AF-A0A7L3ULD6-F1
#
_cell.length_a   1.000
_cell.length_b   1.000
_cell.length_c   1.000
_cell.angle_alpha   90.00
_cell.angle_beta   90.00
_cell.angle_gamma   90.00
#
_symmetry.space_group_name_H-M   'P 1'
#
loop_
_entity.id
_entity.type
_entity.pdbx_description
1 polymer ?
#
loop_
_entity_poly.entity_id
_entity_poly.type
_entity_poly.pdbx_seq_one_letter_code
_entity_poly.pdbx_strand_id
1 'polypeptide(L)'
;QRGNPVLKFVRNVPWEFGDIVPDYVLGQSTCALFLSLRYHHLHPGYIHDRLRQLGRSYGLQLLLLQVDVKDPHQALKELAKVCILADCTLLLAWSPEEAGRYLETYKAYEQKPPDLLKERVEQDFLSRMTDCLTSVKSVNKTDALSLLTTFGSLAAVVGAPREDLSLCPGVGPQKV
;
A
#
# COMPACT_ATOMS: atom_id res chain seq x y z
N GLN A 1 5.92 25.17 8.70
CA GLN A 1 4.78 24.76 7.83
C GLN A 1 3.56 25.71 7.85
N ARG A 2 3.61 26.90 8.48
CA ARG A 2 2.52 27.89 8.38
C ARG A 2 2.37 28.32 6.91
N GLY A 3 1.20 28.08 6.31
CA GLY A 3 0.92 28.37 4.90
C GLY A 3 1.03 27.18 3.93
N ASN A 4 1.42 25.99 4.39
CA ASN A 4 1.43 24.79 3.54
C ASN A 4 -0.03 24.40 3.18
N PRO A 5 -0.38 24.24 1.88
CA PRO A 5 -1.73 23.86 1.46
C PRO A 5 -2.18 22.50 2.03
N VAL A 6 -1.25 21.59 2.32
CA VAL A 6 -1.55 20.25 2.87
C VAL A 6 -2.33 20.33 4.18
N LEU A 7 -2.04 21.31 5.04
CA LEU A 7 -2.71 21.47 6.34
C LEU A 7 -4.23 21.68 6.22
N LYS A 8 -4.71 22.23 5.10
CA LYS A 8 -6.15 22.43 4.85
C LYS A 8 -6.92 21.11 4.63
N PHE A 9 -6.19 20.05 4.34
CA PHE A 9 -6.72 18.72 4.03
C PHE A 9 -6.52 17.73 5.17
N VAL A 10 -5.80 18.09 6.23
CA VAL A 10 -5.71 17.31 7.48
C VAL A 10 -6.86 17.72 8.39
N ARG A 11 -7.94 16.93 8.38
CA ARG A 11 -9.21 17.22 9.09
C ARG A 11 -9.64 16.10 10.03
N ASN A 12 -9.19 14.87 9.78
CA ASN A 12 -9.62 13.67 10.51
C ASN A 12 -8.77 13.40 11.76
N VAL A 13 -7.67 14.14 11.96
CA VAL A 13 -6.81 14.04 13.14
C VAL A 13 -6.53 15.43 13.71
N PRO A 14 -6.51 15.60 15.05
CA PRO A 14 -6.11 16.85 15.66
C PRO A 14 -4.62 17.10 15.45
N TRP A 15 -4.24 18.35 15.25
CA TRP A 15 -2.86 18.77 15.05
C TRP A 15 -2.61 20.13 15.69
N GLU A 16 -1.35 20.38 16.04
CA GLU A 16 -0.88 21.65 16.59
C GLU A 16 0.49 22.02 16.01
N PHE A 17 0.89 23.28 16.19
CA PHE A 17 2.23 23.72 15.83
C PHE A 17 3.17 23.53 17.01
N GLY A 18 4.29 22.85 16.79
CA GLY A 18 5.38 22.73 17.75
C GLY A 18 6.70 23.19 17.14
N ASP A 19 7.69 23.40 18.01
CA ASP A 19 9.09 23.55 17.59
C ASP A 19 9.68 22.15 17.40
N ILE A 20 9.72 21.70 16.15
CA ILE A 20 10.10 20.34 15.76
C ILE A 20 11.09 20.37 14.60
N VAL A 21 12.02 19.42 14.59
CA VAL A 21 12.98 19.23 13.49
C VAL A 21 12.32 18.72 12.20
N PRO A 22 11.49 17.65 12.22
CA PRO A 22 10.73 17.26 11.03
C PRO A 22 9.59 18.25 10.74
N ASP A 23 8.98 18.15 9.56
CA ASP A 23 7.83 19.01 9.22
C ASP A 23 6.53 18.53 9.87
N TYR A 24 6.43 17.21 10.09
CA TYR A 24 5.32 16.56 10.78
C TYR A 24 5.82 15.46 11.72
N VAL A 25 5.27 15.41 12.92
CA VAL A 25 5.41 14.27 13.84
C VAL A 25 4.10 13.49 13.80
N LEU A 26 4.17 12.23 13.38
CA LEU A 26 3.00 11.38 13.13
C LEU A 26 2.80 10.33 14.22
N GLY A 27 3.72 10.28 15.19
CA GLY A 27 3.66 9.39 16.33
C GLY A 27 4.94 9.44 17.15
N GLN A 28 5.09 8.52 18.11
CA GLN A 28 6.28 8.45 18.96
C GLN A 28 7.57 8.14 18.17
N SER A 29 7.47 7.27 17.17
CA SER A 29 8.61 6.81 16.37
C SER A 29 8.52 7.15 14.89
N THR A 30 7.53 7.96 14.47
CA THR A 30 7.24 8.23 13.06
C THR A 30 7.21 9.72 12.79
N CYS A 31 7.95 10.16 11.78
CA CYS A 31 7.96 11.54 11.32
C CYS A 31 7.90 11.65 9.80
N ALA A 32 7.52 12.83 9.30
CA ALA A 32 7.59 13.16 7.89
C ALA A 32 8.27 14.51 7.63
N LEU A 33 9.12 14.55 6.61
CA LEU A 33 9.58 15.76 5.94
C LEU A 33 8.70 16.02 4.72
N PHE A 34 8.43 17.29 4.43
CA PHE A 34 7.64 17.70 3.28
C PHE A 34 8.51 18.44 2.27
N LEU A 35 8.41 18.03 1.01
CA LEU A 35 9.10 18.66 -0.10
C LEU A 35 8.16 18.73 -1.31
N SER A 36 8.15 19.85 -2.03
CA SER A 36 7.56 19.90 -3.37
C SER A 36 8.67 19.80 -4.42
N LEU A 37 8.41 19.14 -5.54
CA LEU A 37 9.40 19.03 -6.62
C LEU A 37 9.77 20.39 -7.21
N ARG A 38 8.80 21.30 -7.32
CA ARG A 38 9.03 22.69 -7.73
C ARG A 38 10.01 23.39 -6.78
N TYR A 39 9.85 23.20 -5.47
CA TYR A 39 10.78 23.75 -4.49
C TYR A 39 12.16 23.09 -4.56
N HIS A 40 12.21 21.77 -4.77
CA HIS A 40 13.47 21.04 -4.94
C HIS A 40 14.27 21.54 -6.15
N HIS A 41 13.62 21.87 -7.27
CA HIS A 41 14.29 22.45 -8.43
C HIS A 41 14.91 23.83 -8.13
N LEU A 42 14.28 24.63 -7.27
CA LEU A 42 14.80 25.93 -6.84
C LEU A 42 15.93 25.79 -5.81
N HIS A 43 15.83 24.79 -4.92
CA HIS A 43 16.74 24.58 -3.81
C HIS A 43 17.14 23.10 -3.66
N PRO A 44 18.01 22.57 -4.53
CA PRO A 44 18.35 21.14 -4.54
C PRO A 44 19.06 20.68 -3.25
N GLY A 45 19.86 21.56 -2.63
CA GLY A 45 20.59 21.25 -1.39
C GLY A 45 19.71 21.14 -0.13
N TYR A 46 18.52 21.74 -0.15
CA TYR A 46 17.67 21.86 1.04
C TYR A 46 17.37 20.52 1.70
N ILE A 47 17.03 19.50 0.91
CA ILE A 47 16.63 18.20 1.46
C ILE A 47 17.81 17.47 2.13
N HIS A 48 19.03 17.64 1.60
CA HIS A 48 20.22 17.03 2.19
C HIS A 48 20.51 17.60 3.59
N ASP A 49 20.34 18.91 3.76
CA ASP A 49 20.54 19.55 5.06
C ASP A 49 19.44 19.16 6.05
N ARG A 50 18.18 19.10 5.61
CA ARG A 50 17.06 18.64 6.47
C ARG A 50 17.22 17.19 6.91
N LEU A 51 17.64 16.29 6.01
CA LEU A 51 17.92 14.89 6.35
C LEU A 51 19.09 14.78 7.34
N ARG A 52 20.15 15.57 7.15
CA ARG A 52 21.29 15.61 8.08
C ARG A 52 20.88 16.09 9.48
N GLN A 53 20.03 17.10 9.56
CA GLN A 53 19.49 17.60 10.83
C GLN A 53 18.56 16.59 11.52
N LEU A 54 17.74 15.88 10.74
CA LEU A 54 16.83 14.86 11.28
C LEU A 54 17.60 13.65 11.86
N GLY A 55 18.73 13.29 11.23
CA GLY A 55 19.56 12.15 11.66
C GLY A 55 18.74 10.86 11.69
N ARG A 56 19.02 9.98 12.66
CA ARG A 56 18.26 8.73 12.90
C ARG A 56 17.37 8.83 14.15
N SER A 57 16.74 9.98 14.34
CA SER A 57 15.98 10.29 15.56
C SER A 57 14.63 9.55 15.66
N TYR A 58 14.15 8.96 14.56
CA TYR A 58 12.86 8.29 14.46
C TYR A 58 13.04 6.92 13.81
N GLY A 59 12.25 5.93 14.22
CA GLY A 59 12.28 4.58 13.65
C GLY A 59 11.71 4.51 12.24
N LEU A 60 10.72 5.36 11.93
CA LEU A 60 10.18 5.52 10.58
C LEU A 60 10.26 6.99 10.14
N GLN A 61 11.02 7.24 9.09
CA GLN A 61 11.23 8.56 8.52
C GLN A 61 10.64 8.61 7.11
N LEU A 62 9.65 9.47 6.91
CA LEU A 62 8.98 9.64 5.63
C LEU A 62 9.48 10.90 4.92
N LEU A 63 9.77 10.80 3.62
CA LEU A 63 9.86 11.96 2.74
C LEU A 63 8.56 12.04 1.94
N LEU A 64 7.64 12.91 2.38
CA LEU A 64 6.40 13.22 1.68
C LEU A 64 6.68 14.22 0.56
N LEU A 65 6.75 13.72 -0.66
CA LEU A 65 7.10 14.47 -1.85
C LEU A 65 5.85 14.82 -2.67
N GLN A 66 5.57 16.11 -2.82
CA GLN A 66 4.52 16.61 -3.69
C GLN A 66 5.03 16.76 -5.12
N VAL A 67 4.38 16.07 -6.07
CA VAL A 67 4.67 16.10 -7.50
C VAL A 67 3.88 17.22 -8.17
N ASP A 68 4.47 18.41 -8.26
CA ASP A 68 3.85 19.65 -8.76
C ASP A 68 4.53 20.22 -10.03
N VAL A 69 5.20 19.33 -10.79
CA VAL A 69 5.95 19.62 -12.04
C VAL A 69 5.53 18.64 -13.16
N LYS A 70 5.70 19.06 -14.42
CA LYS A 70 5.27 18.25 -15.59
C LYS A 70 6.15 17.02 -15.86
N ASP A 71 7.47 17.12 -15.63
CA ASP A 71 8.41 16.02 -15.84
C ASP A 71 9.18 15.71 -14.55
N PRO A 72 8.67 14.78 -13.73
CA PRO A 72 9.26 14.48 -12.43
C PRO A 72 10.31 13.36 -12.48
N HIS A 73 10.46 12.63 -13.58
CA HIS A 73 11.18 11.34 -13.62
C HIS A 73 12.63 11.43 -13.15
N GLN A 74 13.38 12.42 -13.65
CA GLN A 74 14.78 12.58 -13.30
C GLN A 74 14.96 13.00 -11.84
N ALA A 75 14.16 13.95 -11.35
CA ALA A 75 14.20 14.41 -9.96
C ALA A 75 13.79 13.29 -8.99
N LEU A 76 12.75 12.52 -9.33
CA LEU A 76 12.31 11.37 -8.55
C LEU A 76 13.40 10.30 -8.46
N LYS A 77 14.08 9.99 -9.56
CA LYS A 77 15.17 9.02 -9.58
C LYS A 77 16.30 9.42 -8.63
N GLU A 78 16.70 10.69 -8.63
CA GLU A 78 17.75 11.17 -7.73
C GLU A 78 17.29 11.22 -6.28
N LEU A 79 16.09 11.74 -6.01
CA LEU A 79 15.52 11.77 -4.65
C LEU A 79 15.32 10.36 -4.07
N ALA A 80 14.94 9.38 -4.89
CA ALA A 80 14.82 7.99 -4.46
C ALA A 80 16.17 7.43 -4.01
N LYS A 81 17.27 7.70 -4.73
CA LYS A 81 18.62 7.31 -4.29
C LYS A 81 18.98 7.97 -2.96
N VAL A 82 18.67 9.26 -2.80
CA VAL A 82 18.92 10.00 -1.55
C VAL A 82 18.15 9.38 -0.39
N CYS A 83 16.88 9.01 -0.60
CA CYS A 83 16.06 8.36 0.41
C CYS A 83 16.63 7.01 0.84
N ILE A 84 17.08 6.19 -0.10
CA ILE A 84 17.72 4.90 0.18
C ILE A 84 18.98 5.10 1.04
N LEU A 85 19.84 6.05 0.68
CA LEU A 85 21.09 6.32 1.41
C LEU A 85 20.83 6.89 2.82
N ALA A 86 19.72 7.63 2.99
CA ALA A 86 19.33 8.26 4.24
C ALA A 86 18.41 7.39 5.12
N ASP A 87 18.10 6.16 4.71
CA ASP A 87 17.15 5.26 5.39
C ASP A 87 15.75 5.90 5.60
N CYS A 88 15.29 6.60 4.57
CA CYS A 88 14.00 7.27 4.52
C CYS A 88 13.06 6.58 3.52
N THR A 89 11.77 6.52 3.83
CA THR A 89 10.75 6.03 2.91
C THR A 89 10.21 7.18 2.08
N LEU A 90 10.37 7.10 0.76
CA LEU A 90 9.82 8.08 -0.18
C LEU A 90 8.33 7.83 -0.40
N LEU A 91 7.49 8.85 -0.18
CA LEU A 91 6.06 8.80 -0.42
C LEU A 91 5.66 9.92 -1.40
N LEU A 92 5.06 9.55 -2.53
CA LEU A 92 4.68 10.49 -3.57
C LEU A 92 3.22 10.91 -3.41
N ALA A 93 2.94 12.20 -3.54
CA ALA A 93 1.59 12.75 -3.60
C ALA A 93 1.44 13.66 -4.83
N TRP A 94 0.41 13.42 -5.62
CA TRP A 94 0.07 14.17 -6.83
C TRP A 94 -0.79 15.41 -6.54
N SER A 95 -1.32 15.51 -5.32
CA SER A 95 -2.06 16.67 -4.86
C SER A 95 -1.81 16.96 -3.37
N PRO A 96 -2.03 18.21 -2.91
CA PRO A 96 -1.99 18.53 -1.49
C PRO A 96 -3.04 17.78 -0.66
N GLU A 97 -4.16 17.41 -1.28
CA GLU A 97 -5.23 16.62 -0.63
C GLU A 97 -4.75 15.20 -0.34
N GLU A 98 -4.13 14.56 -1.32
CA GLU A 98 -3.57 13.22 -1.19
C GLU A 98 -2.46 13.20 -0.12
N ALA A 99 -1.58 14.21 -0.14
CA ALA A 99 -0.57 14.40 0.88
C ALA A 99 -1.17 14.51 2.30
N GLY A 100 -2.26 15.26 2.45
CA GLY A 100 -2.99 15.37 3.72
C GLY A 100 -3.57 14.02 4.16
N ARG A 101 -4.18 13.29 3.23
CA ARG A 101 -4.75 11.96 3.49
C ARG A 101 -3.70 10.95 3.95
N TYR A 102 -2.49 11.01 3.40
CA TYR A 102 -1.39 10.18 3.86
C TYR A 102 -0.99 10.50 5.31
N LEU A 103 -0.82 11.77 5.66
CA LEU A 103 -0.49 12.17 7.04
C LEU A 103 -1.56 11.69 8.03
N GLU A 104 -2.84 11.86 7.69
CA GLU A 104 -3.96 11.36 8.49
C GLU A 104 -3.88 9.84 8.69
N THR A 105 -3.59 9.10 7.62
CA THR A 105 -3.52 7.65 7.65
C THR A 105 -2.37 7.18 8.54
N TYR A 106 -1.17 7.75 8.39
CA TYR A 106 -0.06 7.39 9.27
C TYR A 106 -0.38 7.66 10.74
N LYS A 107 -1.01 8.81 11.04
CA LYS A 107 -1.38 9.15 12.42
C LYS A 107 -2.48 8.24 12.97
N ALA A 108 -3.53 7.96 12.19
CA ALA A 108 -4.65 7.12 12.63
C ALA A 108 -4.27 5.64 12.80
N TYR A 109 -3.19 5.20 12.15
CA TYR A 109 -2.70 3.82 12.22
C TYR A 109 -1.53 3.65 13.19
N GLU A 110 -1.09 4.69 13.91
CA GLU A 110 0.00 4.62 14.89
C GLU A 110 -0.19 3.48 15.93
N GLN A 111 -1.43 3.23 16.36
CA GLN A 111 -1.77 2.25 17.40
C GLN A 111 -2.44 0.98 16.85
N LYS A 112 -2.58 0.84 15.53
CA LYS A 112 -3.29 -0.32 14.96
C LYS A 112 -2.38 -1.55 14.93
N PRO A 113 -2.83 -2.70 15.48
CA PRO A 113 -2.03 -3.91 15.47
C PRO A 113 -1.85 -4.45 14.05
N PRO A 114 -0.74 -5.18 13.78
CA PRO A 114 -0.48 -5.79 12.48
C PRO A 114 -1.47 -6.90 12.11
N ASP A 115 -2.38 -7.28 13.01
CA ASP A 115 -3.40 -8.30 12.77
C ASP A 115 -4.36 -7.95 11.62
N LEU A 116 -4.50 -6.67 11.26
CA LEU A 116 -5.24 -6.27 10.05
C LEU A 116 -4.56 -6.70 8.75
N LEU A 117 -3.25 -6.97 8.78
CA LEU A 117 -2.47 -7.45 7.63
C LEU A 117 -2.46 -8.97 7.51
N LYS A 118 -2.94 -9.70 8.53
CA LYS A 118 -3.09 -11.15 8.44
C LYS A 118 -4.22 -11.48 7.47
N GLU A 119 -3.99 -12.50 6.67
CA GLU A 119 -5.00 -13.05 5.77
C GLU A 119 -6.25 -13.42 6.56
N ARG A 120 -7.38 -12.81 6.22
CA ARG A 120 -8.69 -13.20 6.74
C ARG A 120 -9.12 -14.43 5.96
N VAL A 121 -8.72 -15.61 6.43
CA VAL A 121 -9.24 -16.87 5.90
C VAL A 121 -10.72 -16.92 6.28
N GLU A 122 -11.60 -16.73 5.31
CA GLU A 122 -13.03 -16.99 5.52
C GLU A 122 -13.19 -18.46 5.90
N GLN A 123 -13.79 -18.72 7.08
CA GLN A 123 -13.94 -20.09 7.59
C GLN A 123 -15.06 -20.86 6.91
N ASP A 124 -15.80 -20.21 6.00
CA ASP A 124 -16.91 -20.81 5.28
C ASP A 124 -16.43 -21.97 4.41
N PHE A 125 -17.18 -23.08 4.48
CA PHE A 125 -16.87 -24.32 3.77
C PHE A 125 -16.68 -24.07 2.27
N LEU A 126 -17.60 -23.31 1.65
CA LEU A 126 -17.55 -22.98 0.23
C LEU A 126 -16.32 -22.14 -0.16
N SER A 127 -15.92 -21.18 0.67
CA SER A 127 -14.72 -20.36 0.44
C SER A 127 -13.47 -21.23 0.49
N ARG A 128 -13.30 -22.06 1.52
CA ARG A 128 -12.16 -22.99 1.63
C ARG A 128 -12.07 -23.99 0.48
N MET A 129 -13.21 -24.48 0.01
CA MET A 129 -13.27 -25.46 -1.07
C MET A 129 -12.98 -24.82 -2.43
N THR A 130 -13.45 -23.58 -2.62
CA THR A 130 -13.13 -22.77 -3.80
C THR A 130 -11.64 -22.42 -3.84
N ASP A 131 -11.04 -22.03 -2.71
CA ASP A 131 -9.61 -21.76 -2.61
C ASP A 131 -8.77 -23.03 -2.90
N CYS A 132 -9.20 -24.18 -2.39
CA CYS A 132 -8.54 -25.46 -2.66
C CYS A 132 -8.58 -25.82 -4.15
N LEU A 133 -9.73 -25.65 -4.82
CA LEU A 133 -9.90 -25.98 -6.24
C LEU A 133 -9.18 -24.97 -7.15
N THR A 134 -9.17 -23.68 -6.78
CA THR A 134 -8.48 -22.62 -7.54
C THR A 134 -6.96 -22.62 -7.36
N SER A 135 -6.41 -23.45 -6.46
CA SER A 135 -4.98 -23.76 -6.44
C SER A 135 -4.50 -24.43 -7.73
N VAL A 136 -5.39 -25.01 -8.53
CA VAL A 136 -5.07 -25.57 -9.84
C VAL A 136 -5.09 -24.45 -10.89
N LYS A 137 -3.96 -24.23 -11.57
CA LYS A 137 -3.74 -23.11 -12.51
C LYS A 137 -4.84 -22.94 -13.58
N SER A 138 -5.51 -24.02 -13.97
CA SER A 138 -6.55 -24.03 -15.01
C SER A 138 -7.97 -23.76 -14.47
N VAL A 139 -8.18 -23.80 -13.16
CA VAL A 139 -9.50 -23.76 -12.50
C VAL A 139 -9.72 -22.37 -11.91
N ASN A 140 -10.78 -21.70 -12.36
CA ASN A 140 -11.20 -20.41 -11.82
C ASN A 140 -12.29 -20.57 -10.73
N LYS A 141 -12.69 -19.48 -10.06
CA LYS A 141 -13.73 -19.52 -9.01
C LYS A 141 -15.08 -20.03 -9.53
N THR A 142 -15.43 -19.71 -10.78
CA THR A 142 -16.66 -20.17 -11.42
C THR A 142 -16.63 -21.68 -11.69
N ASP A 143 -15.50 -22.19 -12.17
CA ASP A 143 -15.27 -23.61 -12.42
C ASP A 143 -15.32 -24.40 -11.10
N ALA A 144 -14.70 -23.87 -10.03
CA ALA A 144 -14.75 -24.46 -8.70
C ALA A 144 -16.20 -24.54 -8.18
N LEU A 145 -16.99 -23.48 -8.34
CA LEU A 145 -18.42 -23.50 -8.00
C LEU A 145 -19.19 -24.52 -8.84
N SER A 146 -18.98 -24.56 -10.16
CA SER A 146 -19.60 -25.54 -11.06
C SER A 146 -19.27 -26.98 -10.65
N LEU A 147 -18.01 -27.28 -10.34
CA LEU A 147 -17.58 -28.61 -9.88
C LEU A 147 -18.24 -28.98 -8.55
N LEU A 148 -18.34 -28.03 -7.62
CA LEU A 148 -18.98 -28.24 -6.32
C LEU A 148 -20.49 -28.43 -6.44
N THR A 149 -21.17 -27.71 -7.34
CA THR A 149 -22.60 -27.90 -7.59
C THR A 149 -22.90 -29.22 -8.29
N THR A 150 -22.02 -29.69 -9.18
CA THR A 150 -22.23 -30.91 -9.96
C THR A 150 -21.88 -32.17 -9.17
N PHE A 151 -20.75 -32.19 -8.47
CA PHE A 151 -20.25 -33.39 -7.78
C PHE A 151 -20.52 -33.39 -6.27
N GLY A 152 -20.89 -32.26 -5.67
CA GLY A 152 -21.31 -32.13 -4.27
C GLY A 152 -20.19 -32.31 -3.22
N SER A 153 -19.09 -33.00 -3.55
CA SER A 153 -17.97 -33.23 -2.65
C SER A 153 -16.63 -33.28 -3.38
N LEU A 154 -15.55 -32.93 -2.68
CA LEU A 154 -14.19 -32.99 -3.23
C LEU A 154 -13.80 -34.44 -3.60
N ALA A 155 -14.24 -35.42 -2.81
CA ALA A 155 -13.99 -36.83 -3.10
C ALA A 155 -14.63 -37.26 -4.43
N ALA A 156 -15.85 -36.79 -4.71
CA ALA A 156 -16.51 -37.05 -5.99
C ALA A 156 -15.82 -36.34 -7.17
N VAL A 157 -15.32 -35.11 -6.97
CA VAL A 157 -14.54 -34.40 -8.01
C VAL A 157 -13.23 -35.13 -8.33
N VAL A 158 -12.52 -35.62 -7.31
CA VAL A 158 -11.24 -36.35 -7.49
C VAL A 158 -11.46 -37.74 -8.11
N GLY A 159 -12.58 -38.39 -7.78
CA GLY A 159 -12.93 -39.72 -8.31
C GLY A 159 -13.65 -39.71 -9.66
N ALA A 160 -14.01 -38.54 -10.19
CA ALA A 160 -14.75 -38.43 -11.44
C ALA A 160 -13.88 -38.79 -12.65
N PRO A 161 -14.41 -39.54 -13.63
CA PRO A 161 -13.71 -39.79 -14.89
C PRO A 161 -13.56 -38.48 -15.68
N ARG A 162 -12.53 -38.43 -16.55
CA ARG A 162 -12.24 -37.26 -17.38
C ARG A 162 -13.43 -36.81 -18.23
N GLU A 163 -14.26 -37.77 -18.65
CA GLU A 163 -15.47 -37.53 -19.43
C GLU A 163 -16.49 -36.71 -18.62
N ASP A 164 -16.76 -37.08 -17.37
CA ASP A 164 -17.69 -36.36 -16.48
C ASP A 164 -17.16 -34.98 -16.07
N LEU A 165 -15.85 -34.85 -15.90
CA LEU A 165 -15.21 -33.55 -15.64
C LEU A 165 -15.33 -32.61 -16.85
N SER A 166 -15.25 -33.14 -18.07
CA SER A 166 -15.40 -32.36 -19.31
C SER A 166 -16.84 -31.93 -19.61
N LEU A 167 -17.83 -32.59 -19.00
CA LEU A 167 -19.24 -32.24 -19.08
C LEU A 167 -19.61 -31.06 -18.16
N CYS A 168 -18.72 -30.68 -17.24
CA CYS A 168 -18.96 -29.55 -16.37
C CYS A 168 -18.85 -28.21 -17.12
N PRO A 169 -19.84 -27.31 -16.97
CA PRO A 169 -19.83 -26.02 -17.65
C PRO A 169 -18.62 -25.19 -17.22
N GLY A 170 -17.76 -24.85 -18.20
CA GLY A 170 -16.53 -24.07 -17.99
C GLY A 170 -15.25 -24.91 -17.87
N VAL A 171 -15.36 -26.22 -17.67
CA VAL A 171 -14.23 -27.17 -17.57
C VAL A 171 -13.99 -27.83 -18.94
N GLY A 172 -13.36 -27.08 -19.84
CA GLY A 172 -13.00 -27.60 -21.17
C GLY A 172 -11.86 -28.62 -21.14
N PRO A 173 -11.55 -29.31 -22.26
CA PRO A 173 -10.56 -30.38 -22.32
C PRO A 173 -9.12 -29.96 -22.02
N GLN A 174 -8.83 -28.65 -22.00
CA GLN A 174 -7.53 -28.10 -21.56
C GLN A 174 -7.41 -27.94 -20.04
N LYS A 175 -8.54 -28.05 -19.31
CA LYS A 175 -8.62 -27.90 -17.85
C LYS A 175 -8.80 -29.23 -17.12
N VAL A 176 -9.13 -30.30 -17.85
CA VAL A 176 -9.34 -31.69 -17.38
C VAL A 176 -8.03 -32.48 -17.36
#